data_AF-Q6FUH3-F1
#
_entry.id   AF-Q6FUH3-F1
#
_cell.length_a   1.000
_cell.length_b   1.000
_cell.length_c   1.000
_cell.angle_alpha   90.00
_cell.angle_beta   90.00
_cell.angle_gamma   90.00
#
_symmetry.space_group_name_H-M   'P 1'
#
loop_
_entity.id
_entity.type
_entity.pdbx_description
1 polymer ?
#
loop_
_entity_poly.entity_id
_entity_poly.type
_entity_poly.pdbx_seq_one_letter_code
_entity_poly.pdbx_strand_id
1 'polypeptide(L)'
;MELCAEYVSPDQRRSFVAGPHGTTDGVTTGPSAYVLNAGQVDRDRPAEARSVAGKVTYLGQLRNQLTGLQDDINEYLTLRMEAAKSKKLKTADEQRIEKEINTLLDGGDDEE
;
A
#
# COMPACT_ATOMS: atom_id res chain seq x y z
N MET A 1 9.13 6.21 -25.53
CA MET A 1 9.05 7.04 -24.32
C MET A 1 8.52 6.14 -23.24
N GLU A 2 9.35 5.84 -22.26
CA GLU A 2 8.93 5.06 -21.09
C GLU A 2 8.23 5.99 -20.12
N LEU A 3 7.07 5.57 -19.58
CA LEU A 3 6.39 6.32 -18.53
C LEU A 3 7.04 5.93 -17.20
N CYS A 4 7.53 6.91 -16.46
CA CYS A 4 8.13 6.69 -15.15
C CYS A 4 7.55 7.66 -14.13
N ALA A 5 7.58 7.24 -12.86
CA ALA A 5 7.27 8.07 -11.72
C ALA A 5 8.36 7.91 -10.66
N GLU A 6 8.57 8.94 -9.87
CA GLU A 6 9.48 8.89 -8.72
C GLU A 6 8.68 9.22 -7.46
N TYR A 7 8.81 8.36 -6.46
CA TYR A 7 8.36 8.61 -5.11
C TYR A 7 9.54 9.08 -4.27
N VAL A 8 9.36 10.21 -3.59
CA VAL A 8 10.39 10.82 -2.73
C VAL A 8 9.82 11.01 -1.33
N SER A 9 10.59 10.56 -0.34
CA SER A 9 10.37 10.78 1.08
C SER A 9 11.69 11.23 1.73
N PRO A 10 11.67 11.82 2.93
CA PRO A 10 12.89 12.30 3.59
C PRO A 10 13.98 11.23 3.74
N ASP A 11 13.59 9.96 3.87
CA ASP A 11 14.48 8.83 4.10
C ASP A 11 14.77 7.99 2.85
N GLN A 12 13.98 8.11 1.78
CA GLN A 12 14.09 7.23 0.62
C GLN A 12 13.59 7.85 -0.69
N ARG A 13 14.21 7.44 -1.79
CA ARG A 13 13.73 7.64 -3.17
C ARG A 13 13.46 6.30 -3.83
N ARG A 14 12.36 6.20 -4.57
CA ARG A 14 11.98 5.00 -5.32
C ARG A 14 11.46 5.40 -6.70
N SER A 15 12.07 4.88 -7.73
CA SER A 15 11.61 5.05 -9.11
C SER A 15 10.73 3.87 -9.53
N PHE A 16 9.73 4.17 -10.35
CA PHE A 16 8.80 3.23 -10.94
C PHE A 16 8.79 3.44 -12.45
N VAL A 17 8.71 2.33 -13.20
CA VAL A 17 8.61 2.34 -14.65
C VAL A 17 7.34 1.60 -15.00
N ALA A 18 6.46 2.23 -15.78
CA ALA A 18 5.21 1.61 -16.17
C ALA A 18 5.48 0.41 -17.07
N GLY A 19 5.11 -0.78 -16.60
CA GLY A 19 5.19 -2.01 -17.36
C GLY A 19 4.09 -2.13 -18.43
N PRO A 20 4.13 -3.20 -19.24
CA PRO A 20 3.00 -3.57 -20.09
C PRO A 20 1.84 -4.06 -19.21
N HIS A 21 1.01 -3.14 -18.74
CA HIS A 21 -0.22 -3.51 -18.04
C HIS A 21 -1.32 -3.83 -19.06
N GLY A 22 -2.04 -4.92 -18.82
CA GLY A 22 -3.08 -5.43 -19.71
C GLY A 22 -4.49 -4.92 -19.41
N THR A 23 -4.68 -4.22 -18.28
CA THR A 23 -6.00 -3.85 -17.75
C THR A 23 -6.05 -2.40 -17.29
N THR A 24 -7.25 -1.83 -17.34
CA THR A 24 -7.61 -0.54 -16.74
C THR A 24 -8.16 -0.71 -15.33
N ASP A 25 -8.45 -1.95 -14.91
CA ASP A 25 -8.94 -2.32 -13.60
C ASP A 25 -7.75 -2.79 -12.76
N GLY A 26 -7.17 -1.87 -12.00
CA GLY A 26 -5.99 -2.12 -11.19
C GLY A 26 -6.35 -2.89 -9.92
N VAL A 27 -5.40 -3.66 -9.38
CA VAL A 27 -5.61 -4.45 -8.16
C VAL A 27 -5.83 -3.57 -6.94
N THR A 28 -5.30 -2.34 -6.95
CA THR A 28 -5.52 -1.34 -5.90
C THR A 28 -6.70 -0.41 -6.20
N THR A 29 -7.42 -0.67 -7.29
CA THR A 29 -8.67 0.04 -7.60
C THR A 29 -9.79 -0.53 -6.74
N GLY A 30 -10.47 0.34 -5.99
CA GLY A 30 -11.64 -0.05 -5.19
C GLY A 30 -11.58 0.47 -3.75
N PRO A 31 -12.61 0.14 -2.93
CA PRO A 31 -12.71 0.57 -1.55
C PRO A 31 -11.60 -0.03 -0.68
N SER A 32 -11.19 0.73 0.32
CA SER A 32 -10.31 0.21 1.37
C SER A 32 -10.93 -1.01 2.09
N ALA A 33 -10.08 -1.85 2.68
CA ALA A 33 -10.54 -2.98 3.51
C ALA A 33 -11.52 -2.56 4.62
N TYR A 34 -11.36 -1.35 5.17
CA TYR A 34 -12.29 -0.79 6.16
C TYR A 34 -13.71 -0.64 5.60
N VAL A 35 -13.84 -0.14 4.38
CA VAL A 35 -15.12 0.08 3.70
C VAL A 35 -15.74 -1.26 3.28
N LEU A 36 -14.94 -2.21 2.79
CA LEU A 36 -15.40 -3.57 2.50
C LEU A 36 -15.92 -4.29 3.75
N ASN A 37 -15.21 -4.16 4.88
CA ASN A 37 -15.62 -4.75 6.16
C ASN A 37 -16.92 -4.14 6.72
N ALA A 38 -17.26 -2.90 6.34
CA ALA A 38 -18.54 -2.28 6.68
C ALA A 38 -19.72 -2.80 5.82
N GLY A 39 -19.49 -3.79 4.95
CA GLY A 39 -20.52 -4.42 4.12
C GLY A 39 -20.86 -3.65 2.84
N GLN A 40 -20.03 -2.69 2.43
CA GLN A 40 -20.22 -2.01 1.15
C GLN A 40 -19.84 -2.93 -0.01
N VAL A 41 -20.68 -2.93 -1.05
CA VAL A 41 -20.42 -3.63 -2.31
C VAL A 41 -20.03 -2.58 -3.34
N ASP A 42 -18.76 -2.60 -3.76
CA ASP A 42 -18.31 -1.75 -4.86
C ASP A 42 -18.87 -2.25 -6.19
N ARG A 43 -19.50 -1.36 -6.94
CA ARG A 43 -20.04 -1.62 -8.27
C ARG A 43 -19.38 -0.75 -9.33
N ASP A 44 -18.57 0.22 -8.90
CA ASP A 44 -17.87 1.10 -9.79
C ASP A 44 -16.67 0.35 -10.37
N ARG A 45 -16.53 0.42 -11.69
CA ARG A 45 -15.39 -0.17 -12.38
C ARG A 45 -14.94 0.73 -13.51
N PRO A 46 -13.63 0.81 -13.75
CA PRO A 46 -13.12 1.53 -14.91
C PRO A 46 -13.60 0.85 -16.19
N ALA A 47 -13.88 1.66 -17.22
CA ALA A 47 -14.10 1.12 -18.56
C ALA A 47 -12.82 0.48 -19.11
N GLU A 48 -12.98 -0.59 -19.88
CA GLU A 48 -11.87 -1.25 -20.56
C GLU A 48 -11.08 -0.31 -21.46
N ALA A 49 -9.83 -0.69 -21.74
CA ALA A 49 -8.96 0.04 -22.65
C ALA A 49 -9.63 0.15 -24.03
N ARG A 50 -9.88 1.39 -24.47
CA ARG A 50 -10.52 1.64 -25.76
C ARG A 50 -9.70 1.02 -26.89
N SER A 51 -10.34 0.17 -27.69
CA SER A 51 -9.77 -0.46 -28.88
C SER A 51 -10.54 -0.08 -30.15
N VAL A 52 -9.87 -0.11 -31.29
CA VAL A 52 -10.44 0.04 -32.63
C VAL A 52 -9.94 -1.12 -33.48
N ALA A 53 -10.85 -1.88 -34.10
CA ALA A 53 -10.52 -3.05 -34.92
C ALA A 53 -9.56 -4.04 -34.23
N GLY A 54 -9.77 -4.30 -32.93
CA GLY A 54 -8.96 -5.23 -32.14
C GLY A 54 -7.61 -4.68 -31.66
N LYS A 55 -7.24 -3.44 -32.00
CA LYS A 55 -6.02 -2.79 -31.50
C LYS A 55 -6.35 -1.77 -30.44
N VAL A 56 -5.66 -1.82 -29.30
CA VAL A 56 -5.78 -0.80 -28.25
C VAL A 56 -5.33 0.54 -28.82
N THR A 57 -6.15 1.57 -28.61
CA THR A 57 -5.79 2.95 -29.00
C THR A 57 -4.64 3.46 -28.13
N TYR A 58 -3.91 4.48 -28.60
CA TYR A 58 -2.82 5.09 -27.82
C TYR A 58 -3.26 5.50 -26.41
N LEU A 59 -4.45 6.12 -26.28
CA LEU A 59 -4.99 6.52 -24.97
C LEU A 59 -5.42 5.31 -24.11
N GLY A 60 -5.90 4.22 -24.73
CA GLY A 60 -6.17 2.97 -24.02
C GLY A 60 -4.90 2.34 -23.46
N GLN A 61 -3.82 2.35 -24.26
CA GLN A 61 -2.52 1.84 -23.83
C GLN A 61 -1.94 2.70 -22.69
N LEU A 62 -1.99 4.03 -22.84
CA LEU A 62 -1.58 4.97 -21.80
C LEU A 62 -2.35 4.74 -20.49
N ARG A 63 -3.67 4.53 -20.57
CA ARG A 63 -4.49 4.27 -19.38
C ARG A 63 -4.08 2.97 -18.69
N ASN A 64 -3.85 1.90 -19.42
CA ASN A 64 -3.37 0.64 -18.83
C ASN A 64 -2.03 0.84 -18.11
N GLN A 65 -1.07 1.45 -18.80
CA GLN A 65 0.26 1.71 -18.24
C GLN A 65 0.20 2.56 -16.97
N LEU A 66 -0.63 3.61 -16.97
CA LEU A 66 -0.82 4.47 -15.81
C LEU A 66 -1.51 3.74 -14.65
N THR A 67 -2.48 2.89 -14.94
CA THR A 67 -3.20 2.09 -13.92
C THR A 67 -2.22 1.21 -13.17
N GLY A 68 -1.37 0.49 -13.88
CA GLY A 68 -0.43 -0.39 -13.19
C GLY A 68 0.74 0.33 -12.55
N LEU A 69 1.18 1.48 -13.11
CA LEU A 69 2.10 2.37 -12.41
C LEU A 69 1.52 2.82 -11.06
N GLN A 70 0.22 3.10 -11.01
CA GLN A 70 -0.48 3.45 -9.78
C GLN A 70 -0.57 2.26 -8.81
N ASP A 71 -0.85 1.05 -9.31
CA ASP A 71 -0.85 -0.18 -8.49
C ASP A 71 0.54 -0.41 -7.84
N ASP A 72 1.62 -0.32 -8.62
CA ASP A 72 2.99 -0.50 -8.13
C ASP A 72 3.33 0.48 -7.01
N ILE A 73 2.92 1.75 -7.16
CA ILE A 73 3.12 2.79 -6.15
C ILE A 73 2.31 2.48 -4.89
N ASN A 74 1.03 2.12 -5.05
CA ASN A 74 0.13 1.83 -3.94
C ASN A 74 0.57 0.58 -3.15
N GLU A 75 1.00 -0.47 -3.82
CA GLU A 75 1.56 -1.67 -3.20
C GLU A 75 2.80 -1.32 -2.38
N TYR A 76 3.73 -0.56 -2.99
CA TYR A 76 4.94 -0.12 -2.30
C TYR A 76 4.63 0.71 -1.04
N LEU A 77 3.69 1.66 -1.11
CA LEU A 77 3.29 2.46 0.05
C LEU A 77 2.61 1.63 1.13
N THR A 78 1.80 0.64 0.73
CA THR A 78 1.14 -0.28 1.66
C THR A 78 2.17 -1.10 2.43
N LEU A 79 3.13 -1.70 1.72
CA LEU A 79 4.24 -2.44 2.34
C LEU A 79 5.07 -1.56 3.28
N ARG A 80 5.32 -0.29 2.94
CA ARG A 80 6.00 0.66 3.84
C ARG A 80 5.20 0.91 5.12
N MET A 81 3.88 1.11 5.01
CA MET A 81 3.03 1.32 6.17
C MET A 81 2.97 0.08 7.07
N GLU A 82 2.90 -1.12 6.49
CA GLU A 82 2.94 -2.38 7.23
C GLU A 82 4.27 -2.58 7.95
N ALA A 83 5.39 -2.31 7.27
CA ALA A 83 6.71 -2.37 7.89
C ALA A 83 6.83 -1.37 9.06
N ALA A 84 6.29 -0.15 8.90
CA ALA A 84 6.27 0.86 9.96
C ALA A 84 5.38 0.44 11.13
N LYS A 85 4.21 -0.15 10.88
CA LYS A 85 3.30 -0.68 11.92
C LYS A 85 3.95 -1.82 12.69
N SER A 86 4.55 -2.79 11.99
CA SER A 86 5.26 -3.91 12.62
C SER A 86 6.43 -3.46 13.49
N LYS A 87 7.18 -2.43 13.06
CA LYS A 87 8.24 -1.83 13.89
C LYS A 87 7.67 -1.16 15.14
N LYS A 88 6.60 -0.36 14.99
CA LYS A 88 5.93 0.27 16.15
C LYS A 88 5.38 -0.75 17.14
N LEU A 89 4.81 -1.85 16.65
CA LEU A 89 4.25 -2.90 17.50
C LEU A 89 5.36 -3.61 18.29
N LYS A 90 6.48 -3.94 17.64
CA LYS A 90 7.67 -4.50 18.32
C LYS A 90 8.21 -3.56 19.39
N THR A 91 8.35 -2.27 19.09
CA THR A 91 8.80 -1.29 20.09
C THR A 91 7.80 -1.12 21.23
N ALA A 92 6.48 -1.17 20.95
CA ALA A 92 5.46 -1.11 22.00
C ALA A 92 5.47 -2.37 22.89
N ASP A 93 5.67 -3.56 22.30
CA ASP A 93 5.83 -4.80 23.05
C ASP A 93 7.12 -4.81 23.87
N GLU A 94 8.25 -4.35 23.31
CA GLU A 94 9.52 -4.18 24.02
C GLU A 94 9.35 -3.21 25.20
N GLN A 95 8.69 -2.07 25.01
CA GLN A 95 8.40 -1.11 26.09
C GLN A 95 7.48 -1.72 27.17
N ARG A 96 6.51 -2.55 26.78
CA ARG A 96 5.64 -3.26 27.72
C ARG A 96 6.42 -4.30 28.53
N ILE A 97 7.28 -5.08 27.87
CA ILE A 97 8.14 -6.09 28.50
C ILE A 97 9.15 -5.41 29.43
N GLU A 98 9.82 -4.33 29.01
CA GLU A 98 10.72 -3.56 29.86
C GLU A 98 10.02 -3.01 31.11
N LYS A 99 8.78 -2.52 30.96
CA LYS A 99 7.99 -2.05 32.10
C LYS A 99 7.61 -3.18 33.06
N GLU A 100 7.20 -4.33 32.53
CA GLU A 100 6.89 -5.53 33.33
C GLU A 100 8.15 -6.04 34.06
N ILE A 101 9.30 -6.10 33.37
CA ILE A 101 10.60 -6.49 33.96
C ILE A 101 11.01 -5.49 35.05
N ASN A 102 10.91 -4.18 34.81
CA ASN A 102 11.23 -3.19 35.85
C ASN A 102 10.31 -3.29 37.06
N THR A 103 9.02 -3.59 36.87
CA THR A 103 8.09 -3.77 37.99
C THR A 103 8.40 -5.04 38.80
N LEU A 104 8.85 -6.11 38.13
CA LEU A 104 9.30 -7.35 38.79
C LEU A 104 10.67 -7.20 39.48
N LEU A 105 11.59 -6.45 38.87
CA LEU A 105 12.96 -6.24 39.38
C LEU A 105 13.05 -5.18 40.47
N ASP A 106 12.23 -4.13 40.40
CA ASP A 106 12.02 -3.19 41.51
C ASP A 106 11.29 -3.87 42.67
N GLY A 107 10.98 -5.17 42.51
CA GLY A 107 10.77 -6.12 43.59
C GLY A 107 9.81 -5.54 44.59
N GLY A 108 8.56 -5.34 44.15
CA GLY A 108 7.49 -4.75 44.94
C GLY A 108 7.38 -5.39 46.32
N ASP A 109 8.25 -4.94 47.20
CA ASP A 109 8.19 -4.96 48.64
C ASP A 109 7.14 -3.90 48.97
N ASP A 110 5.89 -4.22 48.65
CA ASP A 110 4.79 -3.82 49.52
C ASP A 110 4.92 -4.65 50.81
N GLU A 111 6.05 -4.48 51.51
CA GLU A 111 6.23 -4.77 52.92
C GLU A 111 5.82 -3.52 53.70
N GLU A 112 4.51 -3.31 53.85
CA GLU A 112 3.80 -2.87 55.08
C GLU A 112 2.30 -2.62 54.84
#